data_AF-A0A846HBX8-F1
#
_entry.id   AF-A0A846HBX8-F1
#
_cell.length_a   1.000
_cell.length_b   1.000
_cell.length_c   1.000
_cell.angle_alpha   90.00
_cell.angle_beta   90.00
_cell.angle_gamma   90.00
#
_symmetry.space_group_name_H-M   'P 1'
#
loop_
_entity.id
_entity.type
_entity.pdbx_description
1 polymer ?
#
loop_
_entity_poly.entity_id
_entity_poly.type
_entity_poly.pdbx_seq_one_letter_code
_entity_poly.pdbx_strand_id
1 'polypeptide(L)'
;MNPTKNVLSNSVDAKANQKRSLEKTSTEKSTLGQRLADSMAAEVGSWRFLISQSAVLAGWVGLNMMPGVPHWDQSPFMMLNLVFSFASAYTAPIVLMSQNRQSDIDRKNDKLDHQVNLRAGQNIELLHEKLDNLHSEQLKELTQIVKQQQQIINELKVTLVSKSDDTKEVKMNVVPGLNVQLNGKFSKESSSNKPFTLEQAIGDNAKVVEKLTHR
;
A
#
# COMPACT_ATOMS: atom_id res chain seq x y z
N MET A 1 -6.56 -7.14 -30.83
CA MET A 1 -7.42 -6.48 -29.81
C MET A 1 -7.13 -7.15 -28.47
N ASN A 2 -6.51 -6.46 -27.50
CA ASN A 2 -5.87 -7.10 -26.34
C ASN A 2 -6.87 -7.26 -25.16
N PRO A 3 -7.23 -8.48 -24.73
CA PRO A 3 -8.27 -8.72 -23.72
C PRO A 3 -7.89 -8.22 -22.31
N THR A 4 -6.60 -8.00 -22.04
CA THR A 4 -6.10 -7.53 -20.73
C THR A 4 -6.51 -6.10 -20.40
N LYS A 5 -6.68 -5.21 -21.39
CA LYS A 5 -7.13 -3.82 -21.14
C LYS A 5 -8.56 -3.75 -20.58
N ASN A 6 -9.46 -4.63 -21.03
CA ASN A 6 -10.87 -4.62 -20.63
C ASN A 6 -11.10 -5.14 -19.20
N VAL A 7 -10.23 -6.00 -18.68
CA VAL A 7 -10.38 -6.60 -17.35
C VAL A 7 -9.89 -5.66 -16.25
N LEU A 8 -8.78 -4.95 -16.51
CA LEU A 8 -8.26 -3.94 -15.59
C LEU A 8 -9.19 -2.72 -15.48
N SER A 9 -9.77 -2.24 -16.59
CA SER A 9 -10.75 -1.14 -16.55
C SER A 9 -11.99 -1.53 -15.74
N ASN A 10 -12.60 -2.69 -16.04
CA ASN A 10 -13.81 -3.14 -15.34
C ASN A 10 -13.61 -3.33 -13.82
N SER A 11 -12.42 -3.73 -13.37
CA SER A 11 -12.14 -3.93 -11.93
C SER A 11 -11.91 -2.61 -11.17
N VAL A 12 -11.27 -1.63 -11.81
CA VAL A 12 -11.08 -0.28 -11.24
C VAL A 12 -12.42 0.46 -11.18
N ASP A 13 -13.21 0.35 -12.24
CA ASP A 13 -14.55 0.93 -12.30
C ASP A 13 -15.49 0.27 -11.29
N ALA A 14 -15.38 -1.05 -11.07
CA ALA A 14 -16.15 -1.75 -10.03
C ALA A 14 -15.77 -1.33 -8.61
N LYS A 15 -14.47 -1.14 -8.31
CA LYS A 15 -14.02 -0.60 -7.01
C LYS A 15 -14.47 0.84 -6.80
N ALA A 16 -14.39 1.68 -7.85
CA ALA A 16 -14.86 3.07 -7.80
C ALA A 16 -16.38 3.15 -7.58
N ASN A 17 -17.16 2.30 -8.24
CA ASN A 17 -18.60 2.22 -8.05
C ASN A 17 -18.97 1.65 -6.68
N GLN A 18 -18.23 0.66 -6.17
CA GLN A 18 -18.46 0.12 -4.84
C GLN A 18 -18.18 1.17 -3.75
N LYS A 19 -17.07 1.92 -3.87
CA LYS A 19 -16.74 3.01 -2.94
C LYS A 19 -17.81 4.11 -2.99
N ARG A 20 -18.25 4.52 -4.19
CA ARG A 20 -19.35 5.50 -4.37
C ARG A 20 -20.70 4.99 -3.86
N SER A 21 -20.98 3.70 -4.00
CA SER A 21 -22.22 3.10 -3.51
C SER A 21 -22.23 3.01 -1.99
N LEU A 22 -21.09 2.72 -1.36
CA LEU A 22 -20.91 2.70 0.09
C LEU A 22 -21.00 4.12 0.69
N GLU A 23 -20.43 5.12 0.00
CA GLU A 23 -20.55 6.53 0.36
C GLU A 23 -22.01 7.01 0.26
N LYS A 24 -22.73 6.62 -0.80
CA LYS A 24 -24.17 6.92 -0.97
C LYS A 24 -25.05 6.24 0.08
N THR A 25 -24.72 5.04 0.55
CA THR A 25 -25.49 4.37 1.63
C THR A 25 -25.18 4.91 3.03
N SER A 26 -24.03 5.55 3.26
CA SER A 26 -23.75 6.26 4.52
C SER A 26 -24.49 7.61 4.62
N THR A 27 -25.08 8.08 3.52
CA THR A 27 -26.03 9.21 3.51
C THR A 27 -27.49 8.77 3.73
N GLU A 28 -27.71 7.64 4.40
CA GLU A 28 -29.03 7.24 4.89
C GLU A 28 -29.48 8.22 6.01
N LYS A 29 -30.29 9.20 5.60
CA LYS A 29 -31.18 10.05 6.42
C LYS A 29 -30.58 10.50 7.76
N SER A 30 -29.55 11.34 7.69
CA SER A 30 -29.17 12.14 8.85
C SER A 30 -30.39 13.01 9.24
N THR A 31 -30.99 12.71 10.38
CA THR A 31 -32.10 13.50 10.94
C THR A 31 -31.64 14.96 11.07
N LEU A 32 -32.56 15.92 10.96
CA LEU A 32 -32.22 17.36 11.02
C LEU A 32 -31.36 17.70 12.25
N GLY A 33 -31.61 17.04 13.38
CA GLY A 33 -30.81 17.19 14.60
C GLY A 33 -29.37 16.66 14.48
N GLN A 34 -29.13 15.58 13.73
CA GLN A 34 -27.78 15.06 13.49
C GLN A 34 -26.98 16.00 12.57
N ARG A 35 -27.60 16.54 11.52
CA ARG A 35 -26.95 17.55 10.65
C ARG A 35 -26.62 18.82 11.41
N LEU A 36 -27.52 19.27 12.29
CA LEU A 36 -27.28 20.43 13.13
C LEU A 36 -26.14 20.17 14.12
N ALA A 37 -26.14 19.01 14.78
CA ALA A 37 -25.08 18.65 15.71
C ALA A 37 -23.70 18.56 15.04
N ASP A 38 -23.61 17.94 13.84
CA ASP A 38 -22.36 17.88 13.09
C ASP A 38 -21.88 19.26 12.64
N SER A 39 -22.79 20.12 12.17
CA SER A 39 -22.44 21.49 11.78
C SER A 39 -21.97 22.31 12.99
N MET A 40 -22.65 22.19 14.13
CA MET A 40 -22.28 22.89 15.36
C MET A 40 -20.95 22.38 15.92
N ALA A 41 -20.70 21.07 15.88
CA ALA A 41 -19.42 20.50 16.30
C ALA A 41 -18.26 20.93 15.39
N ALA A 42 -18.48 21.00 14.08
CA ALA A 42 -17.51 21.52 13.12
C ALA A 42 -17.24 23.02 13.33
N GLU A 43 -18.26 23.81 13.66
CA GLU A 43 -18.14 25.23 13.97
C GLU A 43 -17.29 25.46 15.24
N VAL A 44 -17.59 24.72 16.31
CA VAL A 44 -16.89 24.82 17.61
C VAL A 44 -15.41 24.45 17.51
N GLY A 45 -15.05 23.53 16.60
CA GLY A 45 -13.65 23.14 16.35
C GLY A 45 -12.86 24.09 15.45
N SER A 46 -13.47 25.16 14.94
CA SER A 46 -12.85 26.05 13.96
C SER A 46 -12.10 27.22 14.61
N TRP A 47 -10.94 27.57 14.06
CA TRP A 47 -10.19 28.78 14.44
C TRP A 47 -11.02 30.07 14.29
N ARG A 48 -11.94 30.11 13.31
CA ARG A 48 -12.80 31.27 13.07
C ARG A 48 -13.82 31.48 14.19
N PHE A 49 -14.32 30.39 14.79
CA PHE A 49 -15.25 30.45 15.91
C PHE A 49 -14.59 31.04 17.16
N LEU A 50 -13.36 30.59 17.47
CA LEU A 50 -12.59 31.14 18.58
C LEU A 50 -12.37 32.65 18.45
N ILE A 51 -11.98 33.12 17.27
CA ILE A 51 -11.76 34.54 17.00
C ILE A 51 -13.08 35.33 17.13
N SER A 52 -14.18 34.82 16.58
CA SER A 52 -15.50 35.46 16.69
C SER A 52 -15.95 35.56 18.15
N GLN A 53 -15.83 34.48 18.93
CA GLN A 53 -16.18 34.45 20.35
C GLN A 53 -15.33 35.43 21.16
N SER A 54 -14.03 35.51 20.90
CA SER A 54 -13.14 36.49 21.53
C SER A 54 -13.50 37.93 21.16
N ALA A 55 -13.89 38.19 19.91
CA ALA A 55 -14.32 39.51 19.46
C ALA A 55 -15.63 39.94 20.12
N VAL A 56 -16.59 39.02 20.29
CA VAL A 56 -17.84 39.28 21.03
C VAL A 56 -17.55 39.61 22.49
N LEU A 57 -16.68 38.84 23.15
CA LEU A 57 -16.26 39.10 24.53
C LEU A 57 -15.58 40.47 24.66
N ALA A 58 -14.63 40.78 23.77
CA ALA A 58 -13.94 42.06 23.77
C ALA A 58 -14.89 43.23 23.49
N GLY A 59 -15.85 43.05 22.57
CA GLY A 59 -16.88 44.04 22.26
C GLY A 59 -17.82 44.28 23.44
N TRP A 60 -18.22 43.22 24.15
CA TRP A 60 -19.07 43.32 25.35
C TRP A 60 -18.37 44.07 26.48
N VAL A 61 -17.13 43.68 26.79
CA VAL A 61 -16.31 44.36 27.80
C VAL A 61 -16.06 45.82 27.41
N GLY A 62 -15.73 46.07 26.13
CA GLY A 62 -15.52 47.41 25.60
C GLY A 62 -16.74 48.30 25.71
N LEU A 63 -17.93 47.81 25.33
CA LEU A 63 -19.18 48.56 25.42
C LEU A 63 -19.57 48.87 26.88
N ASN A 64 -19.36 47.92 27.80
CA ASN A 64 -19.67 48.09 29.21
C ASN A 64 -18.69 49.02 29.95
N MET A 65 -17.47 49.20 29.43
CA MET A 65 -16.46 50.15 29.96
C MET A 65 -16.54 51.54 29.32
N MET A 66 -17.38 51.76 28.30
CA MET A 66 -17.49 53.06 27.63
C MET A 66 -18.13 54.12 28.56
N PRO A 67 -17.48 55.28 28.74
CA PRO A 67 -18.03 56.36 29.55
C PRO A 67 -19.30 56.93 28.89
N GLY A 68 -20.42 56.91 29.60
CA GLY A 68 -21.72 57.41 29.13
C GLY A 68 -22.78 56.32 28.87
N VAL A 69 -22.41 55.04 28.89
CA VAL A 69 -23.36 53.92 28.90
C VAL A 69 -23.64 53.54 30.36
N PRO A 70 -24.90 53.32 30.78
CA PRO A 70 -25.15 52.78 32.10
C PRO A 70 -24.50 51.40 32.22
N HIS A 71 -23.74 51.14 33.29
CA HIS A 71 -23.09 49.86 33.52
C HIS A 71 -24.15 48.77 33.74
N TRP A 72 -24.61 48.14 32.67
CA TRP A 72 -25.64 47.11 32.71
C TRP A 72 -25.12 45.79 33.29
N ASP A 73 -23.81 45.56 33.20
CA ASP A 73 -23.15 44.36 33.74
C ASP A 73 -22.01 44.78 34.68
N GLN A 74 -22.35 45.08 35.94
CA GLN A 74 -21.40 45.49 36.97
C GLN A 74 -20.45 44.35 37.34
N SER A 75 -19.23 44.70 37.78
CA SER A 75 -18.19 43.73 38.14
C SER A 75 -18.70 42.71 39.19
N PRO A 76 -18.59 41.38 38.96
CA PRO A 76 -17.86 40.69 37.89
C PRO A 76 -18.80 40.09 36.82
N PHE A 77 -19.14 40.86 35.77
CA PHE A 77 -19.90 40.46 34.57
C PHE A 77 -20.85 39.25 34.77
N MET A 78 -21.87 39.39 35.62
CA MET A 78 -22.72 38.28 36.06
C MET A 78 -23.54 37.70 34.91
N MET A 79 -24.07 38.55 34.02
CA MET A 79 -24.85 38.08 32.86
C MET A 79 -23.97 37.34 31.86
N LEU A 80 -22.78 37.88 31.57
CA LEU A 80 -21.85 37.25 30.63
C LEU A 80 -21.41 35.87 31.12
N ASN A 81 -21.06 35.77 32.41
CA ASN A 81 -20.67 34.52 33.03
C ASN A 81 -21.79 33.48 32.98
N LEU A 82 -23.05 33.89 33.21
CA LEU A 82 -24.20 32.98 33.14
C LEU A 82 -24.38 32.40 31.73
N VAL A 83 -24.39 33.27 30.71
CA VAL A 83 -24.57 32.85 29.30
C VAL A 83 -23.42 31.95 28.84
N PHE A 84 -22.18 32.31 29.17
CA PHE A 84 -20.99 31.54 28.79
C PHE A 84 -20.96 30.16 29.46
N SER A 85 -21.37 30.08 30.73
CA SER A 85 -21.48 28.82 31.47
C SER A 85 -22.50 27.88 30.82
N PHE A 86 -23.67 28.42 30.43
CA PHE A 86 -24.70 27.64 29.74
C PHE A 86 -24.24 27.18 28.35
N ALA A 87 -23.60 28.05 27.57
CA ALA A 87 -23.06 27.71 26.26
C ALA A 87 -22.03 26.57 26.36
N SER A 88 -21.12 26.64 27.33
CA SER A 88 -20.11 25.60 27.57
C SER A 88 -20.75 24.27 27.98
N ALA A 89 -21.75 24.31 28.85
CA ALA A 89 -22.47 23.11 29.30
C ALA A 89 -23.17 22.37 28.14
N TYR A 90 -23.72 23.09 27.15
CA TYR A 90 -24.35 22.48 25.98
C TYR A 90 -23.34 22.04 24.91
N THR A 91 -22.19 22.70 24.85
CA THR A 91 -21.14 22.38 23.88
C THR A 91 -20.56 20.99 24.10
N ALA A 92 -20.29 20.58 25.35
CA ALA A 92 -19.66 19.29 25.64
C ALA A 92 -20.49 18.08 25.15
N PRO A 93 -21.80 17.98 25.40
CA PRO A 93 -22.63 16.91 24.85
C PRO A 93 -22.71 16.91 23.32
N ILE A 94 -22.80 18.06 22.67
CA ILE A 94 -22.82 18.15 21.20
C ILE A 94 -21.52 17.60 20.62
N VAL A 95 -20.39 18.06 21.16
CA VAL A 95 -19.06 17.60 20.75
C VAL A 95 -18.93 16.10 20.99
N LEU A 96 -19.37 15.58 22.14
CA LEU A 96 -19.33 14.14 22.44
C LEU A 96 -20.21 13.33 21.48
N MET A 97 -21.41 13.80 21.15
CA MET A 97 -22.31 13.14 20.19
C MET A 97 -21.69 13.09 18.78
N SER A 98 -21.09 14.20 18.33
CA SER A 98 -20.40 14.25 17.03
C SER A 98 -19.17 13.35 17.01
N GLN A 99 -18.38 13.34 18.10
CA GLN A 99 -17.23 12.44 18.27
C GLN A 99 -17.64 10.97 18.25
N ASN A 100 -18.68 10.59 18.99
CA ASN A 100 -19.18 9.21 19.02
C ASN A 100 -19.69 8.75 17.63
N ARG A 101 -20.28 9.66 16.87
CA ARG A 101 -20.70 9.38 15.50
C ARG A 101 -19.51 9.20 14.57
N GLN A 102 -18.51 10.07 14.65
CA GLN A 102 -17.31 9.97 13.81
C GLN A 102 -16.53 8.68 14.12
N SER A 103 -16.38 8.32 15.39
CA SER A 103 -15.70 7.08 15.79
C SER A 103 -16.41 5.81 15.31
N ASP A 104 -17.74 5.79 15.27
CA ASP A 104 -18.52 4.69 14.70
C ASP A 104 -18.34 4.56 13.18
N ILE A 105 -18.21 5.69 12.47
CA ILE A 105 -17.90 5.72 11.03
C ILE A 105 -16.49 5.20 10.80
N ASP A 106 -15.51 5.71 11.55
CA ASP A 106 -14.11 5.31 11.45
C ASP A 106 -13.94 3.81 11.73
N ARG A 107 -14.59 3.30 12.79
CA ARG A 107 -14.59 1.85 13.10
C ARG A 107 -15.16 0.99 11.97
N LYS A 108 -16.17 1.48 11.23
CA LYS A 108 -16.72 0.77 10.06
C LYS A 108 -15.74 0.78 8.91
N ASN A 109 -15.11 1.93 8.65
CA ASN A 109 -14.11 2.06 7.60
C ASN A 109 -12.90 1.16 7.87
N ASP A 110 -12.38 1.15 9.10
CA ASP A 110 -11.27 0.29 9.50
C ASP A 110 -11.57 -1.20 9.29
N LYS A 111 -12.79 -1.64 9.62
CA LYS A 111 -13.24 -3.02 9.37
C LYS A 111 -13.30 -3.37 7.89
N LEU A 112 -13.69 -2.43 7.05
CA LEU A 112 -13.73 -2.62 5.60
C LEU A 112 -12.32 -2.69 5.03
N ASP A 113 -11.45 -1.76 5.42
CA ASP A 113 -10.06 -1.72 4.99
C ASP A 113 -9.31 -2.98 5.41
N HIS A 114 -9.53 -3.46 6.63
CA HIS A 114 -8.99 -4.73 7.10
C HIS A 114 -9.45 -5.92 6.23
N GLN A 115 -10.74 -6.00 5.91
CA GLN A 115 -11.25 -7.07 5.03
C GLN A 115 -10.68 -6.99 3.61
N VAL A 116 -10.54 -5.78 3.06
CA VAL A 116 -9.92 -5.57 1.75
C VAL A 116 -8.45 -6.01 1.78
N ASN A 117 -7.73 -5.70 2.85
CA ASN A 117 -6.34 -6.09 3.01
C ASN A 117 -6.19 -7.62 3.10
N LEU A 118 -7.04 -8.30 3.89
CA LEU A 118 -7.04 -9.77 3.95
C LEU A 118 -7.31 -10.41 2.60
N ARG A 119 -8.32 -9.92 1.86
CA ARG A 119 -8.62 -10.41 0.50
C ARG A 119 -7.47 -10.15 -0.47
N ALA A 120 -6.78 -9.01 -0.34
CA ALA A 120 -5.60 -8.71 -1.13
C ALA A 120 -4.48 -9.71 -0.83
N GLY A 121 -4.23 -10.02 0.45
CA GLY A 121 -3.28 -11.05 0.86
C GLY A 121 -3.59 -12.42 0.26
N GLN A 122 -4.83 -12.88 0.37
CA GLN A 122 -5.28 -14.15 -0.21
C GLN A 122 -5.12 -14.17 -1.74
N ASN A 123 -5.44 -13.07 -2.42
CA ASN A 123 -5.26 -12.98 -3.87
C ASN A 123 -3.78 -13.05 -4.27
N ILE A 124 -2.88 -12.46 -3.49
CA ILE A 124 -1.43 -12.54 -3.74
C ILE A 124 -0.92 -13.97 -3.55
N GLU A 125 -1.40 -14.66 -2.53
CA GLU A 125 -1.06 -16.07 -2.27
C GLU A 125 -1.56 -16.98 -3.41
N LEU A 126 -2.81 -16.81 -3.85
CA LEU A 126 -3.37 -17.52 -5.00
C LEU A 126 -2.61 -17.20 -6.31
N LEU A 127 -2.13 -15.96 -6.47
CA LEU A 127 -1.31 -15.60 -7.61
C LEU A 127 0.06 -16.28 -7.57
N HIS A 128 0.69 -16.39 -6.39
CA HIS A 128 1.93 -17.14 -6.21
C HIS A 128 1.73 -18.62 -6.53
N GLU A 129 0.68 -19.24 -6.00
CA GLU A 129 0.38 -20.65 -6.27
C GLU A 129 0.20 -20.91 -7.78
N LYS A 130 -0.53 -20.04 -8.48
CA LYS A 130 -0.70 -20.14 -9.94
C LYS A 130 0.62 -19.94 -10.69
N LEU A 131 1.45 -19.00 -10.25
CA LEU A 131 2.76 -18.74 -10.85
C LEU A 131 3.71 -19.94 -10.67
N ASP A 132 3.75 -20.51 -9.46
CA ASP A 132 4.56 -21.68 -9.13
C ASP A 132 4.11 -22.91 -9.92
N ASN A 133 2.80 -23.11 -10.07
CA ASN A 133 2.25 -24.18 -10.91
C ASN A 133 2.71 -24.05 -12.36
N LEU A 134 2.61 -22.86 -12.96
CA LEU A 134 3.08 -22.59 -14.33
C LEU A 134 4.60 -22.80 -14.47
N HIS A 135 5.39 -22.33 -13.51
CA HIS A 135 6.84 -22.57 -13.51
C HIS A 135 7.17 -24.06 -13.40
N SER A 136 6.46 -24.82 -12.57
CA SER A 136 6.67 -26.25 -12.42
C SER A 136 6.36 -27.02 -13.71
N GLU A 137 5.34 -26.59 -14.45
CA GLU A 137 4.95 -27.17 -15.74
C GLU A 137 6.04 -26.91 -16.79
N GLN A 138 6.54 -25.68 -16.90
CA GLN A 138 7.65 -25.33 -17.78
C GLN A 138 8.93 -26.11 -17.45
N LEU A 139 9.25 -26.28 -16.16
CA LEU A 139 10.43 -27.05 -15.74
C LEU A 139 10.30 -28.54 -16.11
N LYS A 140 9.10 -29.12 -16.03
CA LYS A 140 8.84 -30.50 -16.48
C LYS A 140 9.04 -30.62 -17.99
N GLU A 141 8.50 -29.69 -18.78
CA GLU A 141 8.69 -29.68 -20.23
C GLU A 141 10.17 -29.58 -20.62
N LEU A 142 10.91 -28.64 -20.02
CA LEU A 142 12.35 -28.50 -20.26
C LEU A 142 13.12 -29.77 -19.90
N THR A 143 12.79 -30.40 -18.77
CA THR A 143 13.41 -31.68 -18.35
C THR A 143 13.13 -32.79 -19.37
N GLN A 144 11.90 -32.86 -19.88
CA GLN A 144 11.52 -33.86 -20.88
C GLN A 144 12.24 -33.65 -22.21
N ILE A 145 12.37 -32.39 -22.66
CA ILE A 145 13.14 -32.04 -23.86
C ILE A 145 14.62 -32.45 -23.70
N VAL A 146 15.24 -32.13 -22.56
CA VAL A 146 16.64 -32.52 -22.29
C VAL A 146 16.80 -34.05 -22.29
N LYS A 147 15.87 -34.78 -21.66
CA LYS A 147 15.88 -36.24 -21.66
C LYS A 147 15.77 -36.82 -23.08
N GLN A 148 14.89 -36.24 -23.90
CA GLN A 148 14.72 -36.64 -25.30
C GLN A 148 15.97 -36.37 -26.13
N GLN A 149 16.62 -35.21 -25.94
CA GLN A 149 17.91 -34.91 -26.57
C GLN A 149 18.98 -35.95 -26.20
N GLN A 150 19.04 -36.36 -24.94
CA GLN A 150 20.00 -37.37 -24.49
C GLN A 150 19.75 -38.74 -25.15
N GLN A 151 18.49 -39.12 -25.34
CA GLN A 151 18.14 -40.35 -26.06
C GLN A 151 18.56 -40.28 -27.54
N ILE A 152 18.26 -39.18 -28.22
CA ILE A 152 18.66 -38.98 -29.62
C ILE A 152 20.19 -39.03 -29.77
N ILE A 153 20.94 -38.42 -28.86
CA ILE A 153 22.41 -38.50 -28.86
C ILE A 153 22.90 -39.94 -28.68
N ASN A 154 22.28 -40.71 -27.79
CA ASN A 154 22.66 -42.11 -27.56
C ASN A 154 22.34 -42.99 -28.78
N GLU A 155 21.18 -42.82 -29.40
CA GLU A 155 20.76 -43.50 -30.65
C GLU A 155 21.72 -43.17 -31.82
N LEU A 156 22.08 -41.89 -31.97
CA LEU A 156 23.06 -41.45 -32.96
C LEU A 156 24.45 -42.04 -32.69
N LYS A 157 24.87 -42.11 -31.43
CA LYS A 157 26.13 -42.75 -31.04
C LYS A 157 26.12 -44.25 -31.38
N VAL A 158 25.03 -44.96 -31.11
CA VAL A 158 24.88 -46.39 -31.45
C VAL A 158 24.91 -46.59 -32.97
N THR A 159 24.22 -45.73 -33.72
CA THR A 159 24.16 -45.83 -35.18
C THR A 159 25.50 -45.49 -35.83
N LEU A 160 26.24 -44.50 -35.30
CA LEU A 160 27.59 -44.19 -35.78
C LEU A 160 28.62 -45.26 -35.37
N VAL A 161 28.47 -45.88 -34.19
CA VAL A 161 29.31 -47.02 -33.76
C VAL A 161 29.03 -48.26 -34.61
N SER A 162 27.77 -48.62 -34.87
CA SER A 162 27.44 -49.76 -35.75
C SER A 162 27.82 -49.51 -37.22
N LYS A 163 27.71 -48.27 -37.72
CA LYS A 163 28.10 -47.94 -39.10
C LYS A 163 29.63 -47.88 -39.30
N SER A 164 30.41 -47.93 -38.22
CA SER A 164 31.88 -48.01 -38.28
C SER A 164 32.42 -49.43 -38.52
N ASP A 165 31.61 -50.48 -38.35
CA ASP A 165 32.02 -51.87 -38.63
C ASP A 165 31.85 -52.27 -40.12
N ASP A 166 30.95 -51.62 -40.87
CA ASP A 166 30.69 -51.90 -42.30
C ASP A 166 31.52 -51.05 -43.27
N THR A 167 32.43 -50.20 -42.78
CA THR A 167 33.38 -49.44 -43.63
C THR A 167 34.83 -49.83 -43.32
N LYS A 168 35.13 -51.14 -43.39
CA LYS A 168 36.49 -51.59 -43.69
C LYS A 168 36.73 -51.44 -45.19
N GLU A 169 37.79 -50.72 -45.52
CA GLU A 169 38.37 -50.54 -46.86
C GLU A 169 37.84 -49.40 -47.73
N VAL A 170 38.23 -48.17 -47.42
CA VAL A 170 38.79 -47.28 -48.45
C VAL A 170 40.13 -46.73 -47.95
N LYS A 171 41.19 -47.09 -48.67
CA LYS A 171 42.59 -46.81 -48.34
C LYS A 171 42.88 -45.29 -48.32
N MET A 172 43.60 -44.88 -47.28
CA MET A 172 44.70 -43.90 -47.23
C MET A 172 44.57 -42.62 -48.07
N ASN A 173 44.51 -41.46 -47.39
CA ASN A 173 45.45 -40.38 -47.68
C ASN A 173 45.68 -39.48 -46.44
N VAL A 174 46.95 -39.21 -46.22
CA VAL A 174 47.61 -38.53 -45.10
C VAL A 174 47.25 -37.04 -45.06
N VAL A 175 46.92 -36.51 -43.86
CA VAL A 175 47.22 -35.10 -43.50
C VAL A 175 47.59 -35.05 -42.01
N PRO A 176 48.80 -34.59 -41.63
CA PRO A 176 49.23 -34.52 -40.24
C PRO A 176 48.80 -33.20 -39.59
N GLY A 177 48.41 -33.29 -38.31
CA GLY A 177 48.51 -32.16 -37.38
C GLY A 177 47.23 -31.42 -37.05
N LEU A 178 46.62 -31.76 -35.91
CA LEU A 178 46.16 -30.75 -34.95
C LEU A 178 46.08 -31.36 -33.54
N ASN A 179 46.96 -30.90 -32.65
CA ASN A 179 46.99 -31.27 -31.24
C ASN A 179 45.76 -30.70 -30.52
N VAL A 180 44.94 -31.55 -29.91
CA VAL A 180 43.95 -31.13 -28.90
C VAL A 180 44.65 -31.12 -27.55
N GLN A 181 45.00 -29.93 -27.05
CA GLN A 181 45.49 -29.74 -25.68
C GLN A 181 44.34 -29.96 -24.69
N LEU A 182 44.39 -31.07 -23.95
CA LEU A 182 43.68 -31.22 -22.68
C LEU A 182 44.52 -30.54 -21.59
N ASN A 183 44.30 -29.25 -21.35
CA ASN A 183 44.94 -28.54 -20.23
C ASN A 183 44.18 -28.81 -18.94
N GLY A 184 44.61 -29.83 -18.20
CA GLY A 184 44.30 -29.98 -16.79
C GLY A 184 45.14 -29.01 -15.96
N LYS A 185 44.52 -27.94 -15.46
CA LYS A 185 45.04 -27.16 -14.32
C LYS A 185 43.89 -26.82 -13.37
N PHE A 186 43.72 -27.66 -12.36
CA PHE A 186 43.12 -27.29 -11.09
C PHE A 186 44.10 -26.37 -10.36
N SER A 187 43.75 -25.10 -10.19
CA SER A 187 44.33 -24.26 -9.15
C SER A 187 43.35 -24.21 -7.98
N LYS A 188 43.77 -24.82 -6.86
CA LYS A 188 43.25 -24.54 -5.52
C LYS A 188 43.47 -23.06 -5.24
N GLU A 189 42.41 -22.30 -5.02
CA GLU A 189 42.51 -21.04 -4.29
C GLU A 189 41.44 -21.02 -3.20
N SER A 190 41.94 -21.19 -1.97
CA SER A 190 41.20 -21.04 -0.73
C SER A 190 40.93 -19.55 -0.53
N SER A 191 39.67 -19.12 -0.62
CA SER A 191 39.26 -17.78 -0.19
C SER A 191 38.10 -17.88 0.80
N SER A 192 38.52 -17.91 2.07
CA SER A 192 37.87 -17.40 3.27
C SER A 192 36.43 -16.87 3.15
N ASN A 193 35.52 -17.58 3.80
CA ASN A 193 34.18 -17.08 4.17
C ASN A 193 34.30 -15.78 4.99
N LYS A 194 33.78 -14.67 4.46
CA LYS A 194 33.27 -13.57 5.28
C LYS A 194 31.74 -13.58 5.21
N PRO A 195 31.03 -13.50 6.35
CA PRO A 195 29.59 -13.39 6.35
C PRO A 195 29.14 -12.06 5.73
N PHE A 196 28.09 -12.12 4.94
CA PHE A 196 27.46 -10.99 4.27
C PHE A 196 26.66 -10.18 5.32
N THR A 197 27.23 -9.06 5.77
CA THR A 197 26.58 -8.16 6.74
C THR A 197 25.62 -7.21 6.02
N LEU A 198 24.32 -7.32 6.32
CA LEU A 198 23.24 -6.40 5.92
C LEU A 198 23.26 -5.12 6.76
N GLU A 199 24.28 -4.27 6.63
CA GLU A 199 24.31 -3.00 7.40
C GLU A 199 24.69 -1.75 6.58
N GLN A 200 24.43 -1.73 5.27
CA GLN A 200 24.77 -0.56 4.44
C GLN A 200 23.63 0.04 3.63
N ALA A 201 22.39 -0.45 3.78
CA ALA A 201 21.22 0.08 3.06
C ALA A 201 20.21 0.87 3.92
N ILE A 202 20.43 0.97 5.24
CA ILE A 202 19.49 1.62 6.17
C ILE A 202 19.85 3.10 6.42
N GLY A 203 21.12 3.50 6.25
CA GLY A 203 21.58 4.87 6.52
C GLY A 203 21.09 5.94 5.53
N ASP A 204 20.94 5.60 4.25
CA ASP A 204 20.60 6.59 3.22
C ASP A 204 19.11 6.91 3.14
N ASN A 205 18.22 6.02 3.61
CA ASN A 205 16.77 6.27 3.58
C ASN A 205 16.30 7.16 4.74
N ALA A 206 17.01 7.20 5.87
CA ALA A 206 16.67 8.10 6.98
C ALA A 206 16.89 9.59 6.61
N LYS A 207 17.92 9.88 5.80
CA LYS A 207 18.27 11.24 5.37
C LYS A 207 17.30 11.83 4.35
N VAL A 208 16.58 10.98 3.61
CA VAL A 208 15.55 11.39 2.64
C VAL A 208 14.22 11.72 3.35
N VAL A 209 13.92 11.03 4.45
CA VAL A 209 12.69 11.26 5.23
C VAL A 209 12.76 12.60 6.01
N GLU A 210 13.93 12.98 6.52
CA GLU A 210 14.12 14.25 7.23
C GLU A 210 14.00 15.49 6.32
N LYS A 211 14.24 15.33 5.01
CA LYS A 211 14.16 16.41 4.02
C LYS A 211 12.75 16.68 3.50
N LEU A 212 11.76 15.87 3.89
CA LEU A 212 10.35 16.01 3.48
C LEU A 212 9.43 16.45 4.63
N THR A 213 9.89 16.44 5.88
CA THR A 213 9.11 16.87 7.06
C THR A 213 9.34 18.33 7.47
N HIS A 214 10.28 19.04 6.85
CA HIS A 214 10.44 20.49 7.02
C HIS A 214 10.32 21.21 5.66
N ARG A 215 9.07 21.44 5.23
CA ARG A 215 8.73 22.55 4.35
C ARG A 215 7.30 23.01 4.57
#